data_AF-A0A376DV08-F1
#
_entry.id   AF-A0A376DV08-F1
#
_cell.length_a   1.000
_cell.length_b   1.000
_cell.length_c   1.000
_cell.angle_alpha   90.00
_cell.angle_beta   90.00
_cell.angle_gamma   90.00
#
_symmetry.space_group_name_H-M   'P 1'
#
loop_
_entity.id
_entity.type
_entity.pdbx_description
1 polymer ?
#
loop_
_entity_poly.entity_id
_entity_poly.type
_entity_poly.pdbx_seq_one_letter_code
_entity_poly.pdbx_strand_id
1 'polypeptide(L)' 'MNIILASTSTLFGGEYLEYLREELIQLYNGIDEIIFVPFAKTWGNFS' A
#
# COMPACT_ATOMS: atom_id res chain seq x y z
N MET A 1 -18.13 -3.72 -1.44
CA MET A 1 -17.08 -2.72 -1.79
C MET A 1 -15.80 -3.24 -1.17
N ASN A 2 -14.77 -3.52 -1.96
CA ASN A 2 -13.52 -4.15 -1.49
C ASN A 2 -12.38 -3.14 -1.71
N ILE A 3 -12.30 -2.13 -0.83
CA ILE A 3 -11.37 -1.00 -0.98
C ILE A 3 -10.80 -0.66 0.39
N ILE A 4 -9.48 -0.48 0.46
CA ILE A 4 -8.78 0.15 1.58
C ILE A 4 -8.29 1.52 1.11
N LEU A 5 -8.64 2.56 1.87
CA LEU A 5 -8.12 3.92 1.68
C LEU A 5 -7.23 4.26 2.87
N ALA A 6 -5.93 4.32 2.63
CA ALA A 6 -4.92 4.64 3.63
C ALA A 6 -4.33 6.04 3.38
N SER A 7 -4.14 6.82 4.44
CA SER A 7 -3.58 8.19 4.35
C SER A 7 -2.05 8.21 4.31
N THR A 8 -1.39 7.15 4.78
CA THR A 8 0.07 7.02 4.85
C THR A 8 0.46 5.56 4.60
N SER A 9 1.68 5.29 4.16
CA SER A 9 2.20 3.93 4.08
C SER A 9 2.88 3.45 5.36
N THR A 10 3.15 4.36 6.30
CA THR A 10 3.95 4.09 7.50
C THR A 10 3.44 4.93 8.67
N LEU A 11 3.26 4.30 9.83
CA LEU A 11 2.99 4.99 11.09
C LEU A 11 4.29 5.34 11.81
N PHE A 12 4.26 6.32 12.69
CA PHE A 12 5.44 6.72 13.46
C PHE A 12 6.02 5.53 14.24
N GLY A 13 7.30 5.21 14.00
CA GLY A 13 7.99 4.11 14.66
C GLY A 13 7.64 2.71 14.15
N GLY A 14 6.80 2.59 13.13
CA GLY A 14 6.46 1.33 12.47
C GLY A 14 7.16 1.14 11.13
N GLU A 15 7.05 -0.07 10.60
CA GLU A 15 7.59 -0.46 9.30
C GLU A 15 6.63 -0.15 8.14
N TYR A 16 7.15 -0.16 6.92
CA TYR A 16 6.35 0.06 5.71
C TYR A 16 5.21 -0.96 5.59
N LEU A 17 3.98 -0.45 5.47
CA LEU A 17 2.72 -1.19 5.39
C LEU A 17 2.40 -2.11 6.58
N GLU A 18 3.14 -2.00 7.69
CA GLU A 18 2.98 -2.88 8.85
C GLU A 18 1.53 -2.90 9.35
N TYR A 19 0.97 -1.72 9.58
CA TYR A 19 -0.39 -1.56 10.08
C TYR A 19 -1.49 -1.97 9.09
N LEU A 20 -1.16 -2.08 7.79
CA LEU A 20 -2.10 -2.48 6.74
C LEU A 20 -2.03 -3.97 6.42
N ARG A 21 -1.02 -4.68 6.94
CA ARG A 21 -0.69 -6.03 6.49
C ARG A 21 -1.85 -7.01 6.64
N GLU A 22 -2.50 -7.03 7.80
CA GLU A 22 -3.62 -7.95 8.05
C GLU A 22 -4.82 -7.64 7.14
N GLU A 23 -5.16 -6.37 6.98
CA GLU A 23 -6.25 -5.92 6.12
C GLU A 23 -5.99 -6.25 4.64
N LEU A 24 -4.74 -6.09 4.17
CA LEU A 24 -4.34 -6.47 2.81
C LEU A 24 -4.48 -7.97 2.57
N ILE A 25 -4.08 -8.80 3.54
CA ILE A 25 -4.23 -10.27 3.45
C ILE A 25 -5.71 -10.65 3.37
N GLN A 26 -6.57 -10.02 4.17
CA GLN A 26 -8.01 -10.29 4.12
C GLN A 26 -8.63 -9.81 2.81
N LEU A 27 -8.27 -8.62 2.35
CA LEU A 27 -8.81 -8.02 1.12
C LEU A 27 -8.48 -8.85 -0.13
N TYR A 28 -7.25 -9.37 -0.20
CA TYR A 28 -6.77 -10.16 -1.34
C TYR A 28 -6.85 -11.68 -1.09
N ASN A 29 -7.63 -12.12 -0.10
CA ASN A 29 -7.77 -13.55 0.19
C ASN A 29 -8.37 -14.31 -1.01
N GLY A 30 -7.69 -15.37 -1.45
CA GLY A 30 -8.10 -16.15 -2.63
C GLY A 30 -7.88 -15.45 -3.96
N ILE A 31 -7.12 -14.36 -4.00
CA ILE A 31 -6.72 -13.67 -5.24
C ILE A 31 -5.33 -14.15 -5.65
N ASP A 32 -5.23 -14.71 -6.85
CA ASP A 32 -3.98 -15.30 -7.37
C ASP A 32 -3.05 -14.27 -8.03
N GLU A 33 -3.57 -13.12 -8.45
CA GLU A 33 -2.81 -12.07 -9.15
C GLU A 33 -3.11 -10.67 -8.57
N ILE A 34 -2.04 -9.93 -8.26
CA ILE A 34 -2.11 -8.54 -7.79
C ILE A 34 -1.33 -7.66 -8.76
N ILE A 35 -2.00 -6.66 -9.33
CA ILE A 35 -1.38 -5.65 -10.19
C ILE A 35 -0.94 -4.45 -9.33
N PHE A 36 0.37 -4.18 -9.31
CA PHE A 36 0.92 -3.00 -8.64
C PHE A 36 1.04 -1.83 -9.62
N VAL A 37 0.58 -0.64 -9.22
CA VAL A 37 0.55 0.58 -10.05
C VAL A 37 1.48 1.65 -9.44
N PRO A 38 2.80 1.66 -9.77
CA PRO A 38 3.81 2.51 -9.11
C PRO A 38 3.98 3.90 -9.72
N PHE A 39 2.92 4.55 -10.19
CA PHE A 39 3.01 5.84 -10.90
C PHE A 39 2.80 7.08 -10.02
N ALA A 40 2.54 6.91 -8.72
CA ALA A 40 2.22 8.01 -7.81
C ALA A 40 3.43 8.85 -7.36
N LYS A 41 4.67 8.44 -7.66
CA LYS A 41 5.86 9.21 -7.28
C LYS A 41 6.21 10.25 -8.35
N THR A 42 6.06 11.53 -8.03
CA THR A 42 6.62 12.61 -8.85
C THR A 42 8.14 12.58 -8.70
N TRP A 43 8.88 12.56 -9.82
CA TRP A 43 10.34 12.64 -9.80
C TRP A 43 10.76 14.05 -9.39
N GLY A 44 11.12 14.23 -8.13
CA GLY A 44 11.57 15.50 -7.57
C GLY A 44 13.06 15.75 -7.79
N ASN A 45 13.34 16.63 -8.74
CA ASN A 45 14.57 17.41 -8.94
C ASN A 45 15.85 16.65 -9.31
N PHE A 46 16.14 16.56 -10.61
CA PHE A 46 17.51 16.61 -11.09
C PHE A 46 18.02 18.05 -10.92
N SER A 47 18.82 18.29 -9.90
CA SER A 47 19.72 19.45 -9.79
C SER A 47 21.14 18.95 -9.75
#